data_AF-A0A7C7D8V7-F1
#
_entry.id   AF-A0A7C7D8V7-F1
#
_cell.length_a   1.000
_cell.length_b   1.000
_cell.length_c   1.000
_cell.angle_alpha   90.00
_cell.angle_beta   90.00
_cell.angle_gamma   90.00
#
_symmetry.space_group_name_H-M   'P 1'
#
loop_
_entity.id
_entity.type
_entity.pdbx_description
1 polymer ?
#
loop_
_entity_poly.entity_id
_entity_poly.type
_entity_poly.pdbx_seq_one_letter_code
_entity_poly.pdbx_strand_id
1 'polypeptide(L)'
;MWSGPGAASAAVATREASFSPPSAEHWLGTDALGRDIWSRLIHGGRVSLAVGLSATLISALIGVALGAISGYYGGPTDMVIMRLTDIFMTFPSFLIMLTVAALVGPGLGKVIVIIGALSWPPATRLIRGQFLSLKNREFVEAARAMGASDSRIIIKHILPNAIPPLLAQITLQVGNAILTEAGLSFLGMGVPMPTPSWGNMLEPARTLEVLQLRPWVWIPAAVMILLTVLCINFIGDGLRDVIASR
;
A
#
# COMPACT_ATOMS: atom_id res chain seq x y z
N MET A 1 19.21 43.03 -15.63
CA MET A 1 18.19 42.36 -14.80
C MET A 1 18.73 42.36 -13.37
N TRP A 2 18.39 43.40 -12.59
CA TRP A 2 18.95 43.65 -11.25
C TRP A 2 18.25 42.74 -10.24
N SER A 3 18.93 41.72 -9.72
CA SER A 3 18.49 40.97 -8.54
C SER A 3 18.73 41.83 -7.30
N GLY A 4 17.66 42.34 -6.68
CA GLY A 4 17.77 43.19 -5.50
C GLY A 4 18.46 42.50 -4.31
N PRO A 5 19.03 43.26 -3.35
CA PRO A 5 19.78 42.71 -2.21
C PRO A 5 19.00 41.70 -1.35
N GLY A 6 17.66 41.73 -1.38
CA GLY A 6 16.80 40.75 -0.69
C GLY A 6 16.76 39.35 -1.32
N ALA A 7 17.02 39.21 -2.62
CA ALA A 7 17.09 37.90 -3.28
C ALA A 7 18.39 37.16 -2.90
N ALA A 8 19.47 37.91 -2.72
CA ALA A 8 20.74 37.38 -2.22
C ALA A 8 20.65 37.01 -0.74
N SER A 9 20.00 37.81 0.11
CA SER A 9 19.84 37.47 1.54
C SER A 9 18.91 36.28 1.77
N ALA A 10 17.83 36.14 0.99
CA ALA A 10 16.95 34.97 1.04
C ALA A 10 17.65 33.69 0.57
N ALA A 11 18.49 33.77 -0.48
CA ALA A 11 19.30 32.67 -0.97
C ALA A 11 20.44 32.26 -0.01
N VAL A 12 20.99 33.20 0.76
CA VAL A 12 21.97 32.94 1.82
C VAL A 12 21.30 32.30 3.04
N ALA A 13 20.13 32.80 3.46
CA ALA A 13 19.36 32.19 4.56
C ALA A 13 18.87 30.77 4.23
N THR A 14 18.48 30.48 2.98
CA THR A 14 18.14 29.11 2.55
C THR A 14 19.36 28.18 2.47
N ARG A 15 20.57 28.71 2.25
CA ARG A 15 21.81 27.92 2.33
C ARG A 15 22.21 27.59 3.76
N GLU A 16 21.99 28.50 4.71
CA GLU A 16 22.27 28.27 6.14
C GLU A 16 21.34 27.24 6.78
N ALA A 17 20.11 27.10 6.26
CA ALA A 17 19.13 26.14 6.75
C ALA A 17 19.17 24.76 6.06
N SER A 18 20.06 24.52 5.09
CA SER A 18 20.12 23.24 4.37
C SER A 18 20.79 22.16 5.23
N PHE A 19 20.11 21.02 5.41
CA PHE A 19 20.61 19.91 6.23
C PHE A 19 21.02 20.30 7.65
N SER A 20 20.31 21.27 8.24
CA SER A 20 20.53 21.68 9.62
C SER A 20 20.04 20.57 10.56
N PRO A 21 20.82 20.23 11.61
CA PRO A 21 20.38 19.28 12.63
C PRO A 21 19.19 19.82 13.43
N PRO A 22 18.54 18.99 14.25
CA PRO A 22 17.46 19.41 15.15
C PRO A 22 17.80 20.66 15.97
N SER A 23 16.87 21.61 16.01
CA SER A 23 16.96 22.87 16.73
C SER A 23 15.60 23.29 17.30
N ALA A 24 15.55 24.37 18.09
CA ALA A 24 14.29 24.89 18.63
C ALA A 24 13.33 25.39 17.52
N GLU A 25 13.88 25.83 16.38
CA GLU A 25 13.14 26.26 15.21
C GLU A 25 12.70 25.07 14.34
N HIS A 26 13.56 24.04 14.24
CA HIS A 26 13.32 22.83 13.46
C HIS A 26 13.49 21.59 14.34
N TRP A 27 12.42 21.11 14.96
CA TRP A 27 12.49 20.04 15.98
C TRP A 27 13.11 18.74 15.49
N LEU A 28 12.98 18.43 14.20
CA LEU A 28 13.62 17.28 13.57
C LEU A 28 14.69 17.67 12.54
N GLY A 29 15.10 18.94 12.53
CA GLY A 29 16.02 19.50 11.55
C GLY A 29 15.36 19.73 10.19
N THR A 30 16.21 19.95 9.18
CA THR A 30 15.79 20.30 7.82
C THR A 30 16.36 19.35 6.77
N ASP A 31 15.71 19.32 5.62
CA ASP A 31 16.19 18.58 4.45
C ASP A 31 17.16 19.39 3.57
N ALA A 32 17.53 18.83 2.42
CA ALA A 32 18.46 19.43 1.45
C ALA A 32 18.01 20.79 0.90
N LEU A 33 16.72 21.12 0.99
CA LEU A 33 16.15 22.39 0.53
C LEU A 33 15.79 23.31 1.71
N GLY A 34 16.23 22.98 2.92
CA GLY A 34 15.91 23.72 4.14
C GLY A 34 14.47 23.54 4.62
N ARG A 35 13.75 22.50 4.16
CA ARG A 35 12.37 22.27 4.57
C ARG A 35 12.33 21.52 5.90
N ASP A 36 11.44 21.95 6.78
CA ASP A 36 11.22 21.35 8.11
C ASP A 36 10.79 19.88 8.03
N ILE A 37 11.58 18.98 8.64
CA ILE A 37 11.34 17.53 8.58
C ILE A 37 10.10 17.13 9.38
N TRP A 38 9.81 17.79 10.50
CA TRP A 38 8.63 17.51 11.31
C TRP A 38 7.33 17.73 10.53
N SER A 39 7.23 18.87 9.86
CA SER A 39 6.11 19.22 9.01
C SER A 39 5.95 18.23 7.86
N ARG A 40 7.06 17.84 7.21
CA ARG A 40 7.06 16.82 6.16
C ARG A 40 6.62 15.45 6.69
N LEU A 41 7.02 15.08 7.91
CA LEU A 41 6.67 13.80 8.53
C LEU A 41 5.16 13.67 8.75
N ILE A 42 4.52 14.71 9.29
CA ILE A 42 3.08 14.73 9.54
C ILE A 42 2.29 14.71 8.22
N HIS A 43 2.65 15.57 7.27
CA HIS A 43 1.97 15.65 5.98
C HIS A 43 2.19 14.39 5.13
N GLY A 44 3.40 13.82 5.21
CA GLY A 44 3.76 12.59 4.53
C GLY A 44 2.97 11.38 5.00
N GLY A 45 2.62 11.33 6.29
CA GLY A 45 1.77 10.26 6.83
C GLY A 45 0.41 10.17 6.16
N ARG A 46 -0.24 11.33 5.88
CA ARG A 46 -1.52 11.36 5.16
C ARG A 46 -1.40 10.73 3.76
N VAL A 47 -0.29 11.00 3.07
CA VAL A 47 -0.05 10.48 1.72
C VAL A 47 0.24 8.98 1.76
N SER A 48 1.17 8.52 2.61
CA SER A 48 1.53 7.10 2.70
C SER A 48 0.34 6.24 3.17
N LEU A 49 -0.46 6.72 4.12
CA LEU A 49 -1.70 6.03 4.53
C LEU A 49 -2.74 6.00 3.39
N ALA A 50 -2.92 7.11 2.66
CA ALA A 50 -3.83 7.14 1.52
C ALA A 50 -3.42 6.15 0.43
N VAL A 51 -2.12 6.02 0.15
CA VAL A 51 -1.60 5.02 -0.80
C VAL A 51 -1.89 3.61 -0.31
N GLY A 52 -1.55 3.30 0.94
CA GLY A 52 -1.76 1.98 1.54
C GLY A 52 -3.22 1.54 1.48
N LEU A 53 -4.14 2.42 1.88
CA LEU A 53 -5.58 2.14 1.87
C LEU A 53 -6.16 2.01 0.46
N SER A 54 -5.84 2.96 -0.43
CA SER A 54 -6.40 2.99 -1.79
C SER A 54 -5.92 1.83 -2.64
N ALA A 55 -4.61 1.52 -2.60
CA ALA A 55 -4.04 0.41 -3.35
C ALA A 55 -4.61 -0.93 -2.85
N THR A 56 -4.75 -1.08 -1.52
CA THR A 56 -5.33 -2.28 -0.94
C THR A 56 -6.81 -2.45 -1.32
N LEU A 57 -7.58 -1.36 -1.34
CA LEU A 57 -8.98 -1.41 -1.76
C LEU A 57 -9.11 -1.89 -3.22
N ILE A 58 -8.29 -1.35 -4.13
CA ILE A 58 -8.25 -1.78 -5.53
C ILE A 58 -7.91 -3.28 -5.61
N SER A 59 -6.85 -3.70 -4.92
CA SER A 59 -6.41 -5.09 -4.87
C SER A 59 -7.51 -6.01 -4.34
N ALA A 60 -8.19 -5.62 -3.25
CA ALA A 60 -9.26 -6.39 -2.64
C ALA A 60 -10.48 -6.52 -3.57
N LEU A 61 -10.86 -5.46 -4.28
CA LEU A 61 -11.97 -5.49 -5.24
C LEU A 61 -11.68 -6.45 -6.39
N ILE A 62 -10.49 -6.39 -6.99
CA ILE A 62 -10.05 -7.33 -8.02
C ILE A 62 -10.02 -8.75 -7.44
N GLY A 63 -9.44 -8.88 -6.24
CA GLY A 63 -9.29 -10.11 -5.49
C GLY A 63 -10.62 -10.84 -5.29
N VAL A 64 -11.60 -10.13 -4.73
CA VAL A 64 -12.96 -10.60 -4.46
C VAL A 64 -13.67 -10.98 -5.75
N ALA A 65 -13.63 -10.12 -6.77
CA ALA A 65 -14.32 -10.37 -8.03
C ALA A 65 -13.80 -11.66 -8.69
N LEU A 66 -12.48 -11.78 -8.87
CA LEU A 66 -11.87 -12.96 -9.48
C LEU A 66 -12.05 -14.20 -8.60
N GLY A 67 -11.86 -14.09 -7.28
CA GLY A 67 -12.00 -15.20 -6.35
C GLY A 67 -13.42 -15.75 -6.28
N ALA A 68 -14.42 -14.86 -6.27
CA ALA A 68 -15.83 -15.24 -6.25
C ALA A 68 -16.23 -15.98 -7.54
N ILE A 69 -15.82 -15.47 -8.71
CA ILE A 69 -16.07 -16.11 -10.01
C ILE A 69 -15.39 -17.48 -10.06
N SER A 70 -14.11 -17.55 -9.68
CA SER A 70 -13.31 -18.78 -9.67
C SER A 70 -13.92 -19.84 -8.75
N GLY A 71 -14.23 -19.47 -7.50
CA GLY A 71 -14.74 -20.40 -6.50
C GLY A 71 -16.17 -20.85 -6.75
N TYR A 72 -17.04 -19.95 -7.23
CA TYR A 72 -18.44 -20.26 -7.50
C TYR A 72 -18.60 -21.20 -8.71
N TYR A 73 -18.12 -20.78 -9.88
CA TYR A 73 -18.33 -21.51 -11.13
C TYR A 73 -17.42 -22.74 -11.27
N GLY A 74 -16.20 -22.71 -10.71
CA GLY A 74 -15.27 -23.84 -10.81
C GLY A 74 -14.80 -24.12 -12.25
N GLY A 75 -14.38 -25.35 -12.50
CA GLY A 75 -14.11 -25.88 -13.85
C GLY A 75 -13.05 -25.10 -14.64
N PRO A 76 -13.26 -24.87 -15.96
CA PRO A 76 -12.31 -24.15 -16.80
C PRO A 76 -12.07 -22.69 -16.36
N THR A 77 -13.11 -21.99 -15.90
CA THR A 77 -13.02 -20.63 -15.36
C THR A 77 -12.06 -20.56 -14.18
N ASP A 78 -12.18 -21.53 -13.26
CA ASP A 78 -11.28 -21.65 -12.13
C ASP A 78 -9.84 -21.91 -12.56
N MET A 79 -9.65 -22.83 -13.51
CA MET A 79 -8.34 -23.16 -14.05
C MET A 79 -7.64 -21.94 -14.66
N VAL A 80 -8.34 -21.14 -15.47
CA VAL A 80 -7.78 -19.94 -16.11
C VAL A 80 -7.43 -18.88 -15.08
N ILE A 81 -8.33 -18.56 -14.14
CA ILE A 81 -8.10 -17.53 -13.12
C ILE A 81 -6.95 -17.95 -12.19
N MET A 82 -6.94 -19.21 -11.74
CA MET A 82 -5.85 -19.71 -10.90
C MET A 82 -4.52 -19.76 -11.64
N ARG A 83 -4.51 -20.13 -12.93
CA ARG A 83 -3.28 -20.09 -13.71
C ARG A 83 -2.71 -18.67 -13.84
N LEU A 84 -3.57 -17.68 -14.08
CA LEU A 84 -3.15 -16.28 -14.10
C LEU A 84 -2.60 -15.84 -12.73
N THR A 85 -3.33 -16.17 -11.67
CA THR A 85 -2.93 -15.91 -10.27
C THR A 85 -1.54 -16.50 -9.97
N ASP A 86 -1.30 -17.75 -10.37
CA ASP A 86 -0.04 -18.46 -10.17
C ASP A 86 1.12 -17.80 -10.93
N ILE A 87 0.87 -17.33 -12.16
CA ILE A 87 1.87 -16.59 -12.95
C ILE A 87 2.31 -15.34 -12.19
N PHE A 88 1.37 -14.51 -11.72
CA PHE A 88 1.71 -13.29 -10.98
C PHE A 88 2.46 -13.57 -9.67
N MET A 89 2.11 -14.66 -8.97
CA MET A 89 2.75 -15.03 -7.70
C MET A 89 4.11 -15.70 -7.86
N THR A 90 4.43 -16.23 -9.04
CA THR A 90 5.73 -16.88 -9.30
C THR A 90 6.85 -15.86 -9.43
N PHE A 91 6.55 -14.66 -9.91
CA PHE A 91 7.52 -13.57 -9.99
C PHE A 91 7.53 -12.74 -8.71
N PRO A 92 8.69 -12.19 -8.30
CA PRO A 92 8.74 -11.20 -7.23
C PRO A 92 7.91 -9.97 -7.59
N SER A 93 6.78 -9.77 -6.91
CA SER A 93 5.80 -8.72 -7.24
C SER A 93 6.42 -7.33 -7.23
N PHE A 94 7.33 -7.07 -6.29
CA PHE A 94 8.06 -5.80 -6.19
C PHE A 94 8.88 -5.50 -7.46
N LEU A 95 9.52 -6.50 -8.07
CA LEU A 95 10.30 -6.30 -9.30
C LEU A 95 9.40 -5.94 -10.48
N ILE A 96 8.23 -6.57 -10.59
CA ILE A 96 7.23 -6.21 -11.62
C ILE A 96 6.75 -4.78 -11.38
N MET A 97 6.36 -4.45 -10.15
CA MET A 97 5.89 -3.10 -9.80
C MET A 97 6.95 -2.04 -10.11
N LEU A 98 8.23 -2.29 -9.76
CA LEU A 98 9.34 -1.40 -10.06
C LEU A 98 9.52 -1.22 -11.56
N THR A 99 9.47 -2.31 -12.33
CA THR A 99 9.63 -2.27 -13.79
C THR A 99 8.50 -1.48 -14.45
N VAL A 100 7.25 -1.72 -14.04
CA VAL A 100 6.10 -0.97 -14.55
C VAL A 100 6.19 0.49 -14.13
N ALA A 101 6.57 0.78 -12.89
CA ALA A 101 6.76 2.15 -12.42
C ALA A 101 7.84 2.86 -13.25
N ALA A 102 8.96 2.19 -13.54
CA ALA A 102 10.05 2.71 -14.38
C ALA A 102 9.57 3.12 -15.78
N LEU A 103 8.63 2.36 -16.36
CA LEU A 103 8.06 2.64 -17.69
C LEU A 103 7.01 3.76 -17.65
N VAL A 104 6.14 3.78 -16.64
CA VAL A 104 5.02 4.74 -16.53
C VAL A 104 5.47 6.09 -15.93
N GLY A 105 6.59 6.10 -15.21
CA GLY A 105 7.14 7.24 -14.50
C GLY A 105 6.47 7.51 -13.13
N PRO A 106 7.03 8.44 -12.33
CA PRO A 106 6.56 8.73 -10.98
C PRO A 106 5.16 9.38 -10.98
N GLY A 107 4.46 9.24 -9.85
CA GLY A 107 3.16 9.88 -9.62
C GLY A 107 2.30 9.15 -8.59
N LEU A 108 1.64 9.89 -7.70
CA LEU A 108 0.82 9.35 -6.61
C LEU A 108 -0.26 8.37 -7.12
N GLY A 109 -1.08 8.79 -8.10
CA GLY A 109 -2.14 7.94 -8.66
C GLY A 109 -1.58 6.72 -9.40
N LYS A 110 -0.44 6.87 -10.09
CA LYS A 110 0.23 5.77 -10.79
C LYS A 110 0.71 4.70 -9.82
N VAL A 111 1.35 5.10 -8.72
CA VAL A 111 1.80 4.19 -7.66
C VAL A 111 0.62 3.44 -7.04
N ILE A 112 -0.47 4.13 -6.73
CA ILE A 112 -1.69 3.50 -6.20
C ILE A 112 -2.22 2.42 -7.14
N VAL A 113 -2.33 2.74 -8.44
CA VAL A 113 -2.83 1.80 -9.45
C VAL A 113 -1.87 0.64 -9.65
N ILE A 114 -0.55 0.89 -9.72
CA ILE A 114 0.47 -0.16 -9.89
C ILE A 114 0.42 -1.15 -8.73
N ILE A 115 0.44 -0.65 -7.49
CA ILE A 115 0.41 -1.51 -6.30
C ILE A 115 -0.91 -2.26 -6.25
N GLY A 116 -2.05 -1.59 -6.43
CA GLY A 116 -3.37 -2.21 -6.33
C GLY A 116 -3.64 -3.25 -7.42
N ALA A 117 -3.31 -2.95 -8.68
CA ALA A 117 -3.54 -3.84 -9.82
C ALA A 117 -2.59 -5.05 -9.86
N LEU A 118 -1.51 -5.05 -9.07
CA LEU A 118 -0.53 -6.14 -9.04
C LEU A 118 -0.51 -6.91 -7.71
N SER A 119 -1.32 -6.50 -6.73
CA SER A 119 -1.35 -7.09 -5.38
C SER A 119 -2.60 -7.93 -5.09
N TRP A 120 -3.49 -8.14 -6.06
CA TRP A 120 -4.73 -8.90 -5.94
C TRP A 120 -4.61 -10.44 -5.74
N PRO A 121 -3.55 -11.15 -6.19
CA PRO A 121 -3.53 -12.62 -6.18
C PRO A 121 -3.80 -13.28 -4.81
N PRO A 122 -3.22 -12.79 -3.69
CA PRO A 122 -3.48 -13.36 -2.37
C PRO A 122 -4.96 -13.29 -1.97
N ALA A 123 -5.64 -12.18 -2.26
CA ALA A 123 -7.06 -12.00 -1.97
C ALA A 123 -7.94 -12.92 -2.83
N THR A 124 -7.59 -13.10 -4.11
CA THR A 124 -8.28 -14.04 -5.00
C THR A 124 -8.21 -15.48 -4.49
N ARG A 125 -7.02 -15.96 -4.08
CA ARG A 125 -6.89 -17.32 -3.55
C ARG A 125 -7.70 -17.51 -2.27
N LEU A 126 -7.66 -16.54 -1.36
CA LEU A 126 -8.41 -16.59 -0.11
C LEU A 126 -9.92 -16.69 -0.40
N ILE A 127 -10.46 -15.75 -1.17
CA ILE A 127 -11.90 -15.71 -1.47
C ILE A 127 -12.33 -16.95 -2.24
N ARG A 128 -11.54 -17.42 -3.20
CA ARG A 128 -11.80 -18.70 -3.87
C ARG A 128 -11.93 -19.84 -2.86
N GLY A 129 -11.00 -19.96 -1.91
CA GLY A 129 -11.03 -20.99 -0.88
C GLY A 129 -12.31 -20.93 -0.04
N GLN A 130 -12.73 -19.73 0.37
CA GLN A 130 -14.00 -19.51 1.09
C GLN A 130 -15.21 -19.87 0.24
N PHE A 131 -15.22 -19.52 -1.04
CA PHE A 131 -16.33 -19.86 -1.93
C PHE A 131 -16.45 -21.37 -2.15
N LEU A 132 -15.33 -22.08 -2.30
CA LEU A 132 -15.32 -23.54 -2.43
C LEU A 132 -15.88 -24.23 -1.17
N SER A 133 -15.61 -23.71 0.03
CA SER A 133 -16.12 -24.28 1.28
C SER A 133 -17.59 -23.94 1.56
N LEU A 134 -18.06 -22.78 1.10
CA LEU A 134 -19.40 -22.28 1.38
C LEU A 134 -20.43 -22.70 0.33
N LYS A 135 -20.05 -22.90 -0.93
CA LYS A 135 -21.02 -23.11 -2.03
C LYS A 135 -21.87 -24.38 -1.93
N ASN A 136 -21.40 -25.36 -1.17
CA ASN A 136 -22.09 -26.64 -0.94
C ASN A 136 -22.70 -26.73 0.47
N ARG A 137 -22.94 -25.60 1.14
CA ARG A 137 -23.60 -25.56 2.45
C ARG A 137 -25.12 -25.54 2.29
N GLU A 138 -25.83 -26.11 3.27
CA GLU A 138 -27.30 -26.24 3.27
C GLU A 138 -28.05 -24.94 2.95
N PHE A 139 -27.58 -23.79 3.47
CA PHE A 139 -28.21 -22.50 3.19
C PHE A 139 -28.11 -22.07 1.71
N VAL A 140 -27.06 -22.50 1.00
CA VAL A 140 -26.89 -22.26 -0.43
C VAL A 140 -27.77 -23.20 -1.24
N GLU A 141 -27.83 -24.48 -0.85
CA GLU A 141 -28.70 -25.47 -1.48
C GLU A 141 -30.18 -25.08 -1.33
N ALA A 142 -30.59 -24.66 -0.14
CA ALA A 142 -31.94 -24.15 0.11
C ALA A 142 -32.26 -22.90 -0.73
N ALA A 143 -31.32 -21.94 -0.84
CA ALA A 143 -31.50 -20.78 -1.69
C ALA A 143 -31.67 -21.16 -3.17
N ARG A 144 -30.90 -22.16 -3.65
CA ARG A 144 -31.01 -22.68 -5.02
C ARG A 144 -32.34 -23.41 -5.24
N ALA A 145 -32.80 -24.21 -4.27
CA ALA A 145 -34.10 -24.88 -4.32
C ALA A 145 -35.28 -23.89 -4.35
N MET A 146 -35.13 -22.72 -3.72
CA MET A 146 -36.09 -21.61 -3.81
C MET A 146 -35.98 -20.78 -5.10
N GLY A 147 -35.15 -21.19 -6.07
CA GLY A 147 -35.02 -20.51 -7.37
C GLY A 147 -34.20 -19.22 -7.34
N ALA A 148 -33.33 -19.01 -6.35
CA ALA A 148 -32.44 -17.85 -6.34
C ALA A 148 -31.45 -17.89 -7.52
N SER A 149 -31.28 -16.76 -8.21
CA SER A 149 -30.26 -16.63 -9.26
C SER A 149 -28.84 -16.69 -8.69
N ASP A 150 -27.88 -17.11 -9.51
CA ASP A 150 -26.47 -17.22 -9.12
C ASP A 150 -25.92 -15.92 -8.52
N SER A 151 -26.21 -14.77 -9.13
CA SER A 151 -25.79 -13.46 -8.60
C SER A 151 -26.38 -13.17 -7.22
N ARG A 152 -27.63 -13.59 -6.96
CA ARG A 152 -28.25 -13.46 -5.64
C ARG A 152 -27.55 -14.37 -4.64
N ILE A 153 -27.25 -15.61 -5.01
CA ILE A 153 -26.51 -16.56 -4.18
C ILE A 153 -25.11 -16.02 -3.83
N ILE A 154 -24.36 -15.55 -4.82
CA ILE A 154 -23.01 -15.00 -4.65
C ILE A 154 -23.05 -13.80 -3.70
N ILE A 155 -23.85 -12.78 -4.00
CA ILE A 155 -23.78 -11.49 -3.29
C ILE A 155 -24.48 -11.53 -1.93
N LYS A 156 -25.60 -12.24 -1.80
CA LYS A 156 -26.42 -12.22 -0.58
C LYS A 156 -26.16 -13.39 0.36
N HIS A 157 -25.62 -14.51 -0.12
CA HIS A 157 -25.48 -15.72 0.70
C HIS A 157 -24.00 -16.08 0.91
N ILE A 158 -23.20 -16.20 -0.15
CA ILE A 158 -21.83 -16.70 -0.02
C ILE A 158 -20.87 -15.57 0.37
N LEU A 159 -20.85 -14.46 -0.37
CA LEU A 159 -19.89 -13.39 -0.17
C LEU A 159 -19.91 -12.82 1.26
N PRO A 160 -21.06 -12.52 1.89
CA PRO A 160 -21.08 -12.00 3.26
C PRO A 160 -20.43 -12.95 4.28
N ASN A 161 -20.49 -14.26 4.04
CA ASN A 161 -19.84 -15.27 4.87
C ASN A 161 -18.35 -15.47 4.53
N ALA A 162 -17.90 -15.06 3.34
CA ALA A 162 -16.51 -15.11 2.90
C ALA A 162 -15.69 -13.86 3.24
N ILE A 163 -16.35 -12.73 3.54
CA ILE A 163 -15.69 -11.44 3.85
C ILE A 163 -14.87 -11.45 5.14
N PRO A 164 -15.27 -12.09 6.27
CA PRO A 164 -14.53 -11.92 7.52
C PRO A 164 -13.05 -12.31 7.40
N PRO A 165 -12.67 -13.50 6.87
CA PRO A 165 -11.25 -13.83 6.67
C PRO A 165 -10.52 -12.84 5.76
N LEU A 166 -11.22 -12.24 4.78
CA LEU A 166 -10.65 -11.24 3.89
C LEU A 166 -10.34 -9.93 4.62
N LEU A 167 -11.16 -9.49 5.58
CA LEU A 167 -10.91 -8.26 6.32
C LEU A 167 -9.59 -8.33 7.09
N ALA A 168 -9.29 -9.49 7.71
CA ALA A 168 -8.00 -9.72 8.37
C ALA A 168 -6.82 -9.76 7.38
N GLN A 169 -7.06 -10.19 6.13
CA GLN A 169 -6.02 -10.14 5.11
C GLN A 169 -5.81 -8.73 4.54
N ILE A 170 -6.89 -7.95 4.40
CA ILE A 170 -6.85 -6.57 3.91
C ILE A 170 -6.00 -5.69 4.84
N THR A 171 -6.12 -5.83 6.16
CA THR A 171 -5.29 -5.05 7.10
C THR A 171 -3.80 -5.29 6.87
N LEU A 172 -3.37 -6.56 6.83
CA LEU A 172 -1.97 -6.91 6.52
C LEU A 172 -1.52 -6.37 5.16
N GLN A 173 -2.41 -6.38 4.17
CA GLN A 173 -2.14 -5.86 2.84
C GLN A 173 -1.90 -4.34 2.82
N VAL A 174 -2.57 -3.57 3.69
CA VAL A 174 -2.30 -2.12 3.84
C VAL A 174 -0.86 -1.87 4.25
N GLY A 175 -0.35 -2.61 5.23
CA GLY A 175 1.04 -2.51 5.66
C GLY A 175 2.03 -2.80 4.52
N ASN A 176 1.79 -3.88 3.79
CA ASN A 176 2.59 -4.24 2.61
C ASN A 176 2.55 -3.19 1.51
N ALA A 177 1.39 -2.55 1.28
CA ALA A 177 1.25 -1.49 0.30
C ALA A 177 2.05 -0.24 0.70
N ILE A 178 2.08 0.11 1.99
CA ILE A 178 2.92 1.22 2.51
C ILE A 178 4.40 0.91 2.32
N LEU A 179 4.84 -0.30 2.64
CA LEU A 179 6.23 -0.72 2.42
C LEU A 179 6.61 -0.71 0.94
N THR A 180 5.70 -1.11 0.07
CA THR A 180 5.90 -1.11 -1.38
C THR A 180 6.00 0.32 -1.92
N GLU A 181 5.12 1.23 -1.50
CA GLU A 181 5.22 2.66 -1.82
C GLU A 181 6.56 3.22 -1.35
N ALA A 182 6.96 2.89 -0.12
CA ALA A 182 8.24 3.33 0.43
C ALA A 182 9.42 2.82 -0.38
N GLY A 183 9.41 1.56 -0.80
CA GLY A 183 10.45 1.00 -1.68
C GLY A 183 10.50 1.66 -3.06
N LEU A 184 9.35 1.90 -3.69
CA LEU A 184 9.28 2.57 -5.00
C LEU A 184 9.71 4.04 -4.92
N SER A 185 9.24 4.78 -3.91
CA SER A 185 9.65 6.15 -3.63
C SER A 185 11.13 6.23 -3.26
N PHE A 186 11.64 5.26 -2.48
CA PHE A 186 13.05 5.12 -2.19
C PHE A 186 13.87 4.79 -3.45
N LEU A 187 13.29 4.35 -4.57
CA LEU A 187 14.00 4.17 -5.84
C LEU A 187 13.71 5.29 -6.87
N GLY A 188 12.94 6.30 -6.49
CA GLY A 188 12.65 7.48 -7.31
C GLY A 188 11.42 7.30 -8.22
N MET A 189 10.75 6.15 -8.11
CA MET A 189 9.61 5.78 -8.94
C MET A 189 8.27 5.94 -8.21
N GLY A 190 8.28 6.62 -7.07
CA GLY A 190 7.12 6.76 -6.19
C GLY A 190 6.42 8.12 -6.27
N VAL A 191 6.09 8.69 -5.11
CA VAL A 191 5.44 10.00 -5.00
C VAL A 191 6.46 11.11 -5.29
N PRO A 192 6.29 11.91 -6.36
CA PRO A 192 7.25 12.94 -6.72
C PRO A 192 7.23 14.11 -5.73
N MET A 193 8.40 14.72 -5.52
CA MET A 193 8.52 16.01 -4.83
C MET A 193 7.71 17.10 -5.58
N PRO A 194 7.17 18.13 -4.88
CA PRO A 194 7.40 18.53 -3.49
C PRO A 194 6.56 17.80 -2.44
N THR A 195 5.53 17.05 -2.86
CA THR A 195 4.60 16.35 -1.97
C THR A 195 5.34 15.37 -1.07
N PRO A 196 5.27 15.50 0.26
CA PRO A 196 5.92 14.54 1.15
C PRO A 196 5.16 13.21 1.17
N SER A 197 5.87 12.10 1.18
CA SER A 197 5.42 10.79 1.66
C SER A 197 6.50 10.24 2.57
N TRP A 198 6.19 9.31 3.48
CA TRP A 198 7.26 8.70 4.28
C TRP A 198 8.26 7.97 3.38
N GLY A 199 7.79 7.36 2.29
CA GLY A 199 8.64 6.73 1.29
C GLY A 199 9.66 7.67 0.66
N ASN A 200 9.24 8.83 0.17
CA ASN A 200 10.16 9.77 -0.50
C ASN A 200 11.05 10.54 0.48
N MET A 201 10.70 10.59 1.77
CA MET A 201 11.59 11.09 2.80
C MET A 201 12.80 10.18 3.04
N LEU A 202 12.75 8.91 2.60
CA LEU A 202 13.90 8.00 2.65
C LEU A 202 14.86 8.17 1.47
N GLU A 203 14.43 8.74 0.35
CA GLU A 203 15.23 8.86 -0.88
C GLU A 203 16.62 9.51 -0.65
N PRO A 204 16.77 10.59 0.14
CA PRO A 204 18.08 11.19 0.40
C PRO A 204 19.10 10.21 0.98
N ALA A 205 18.66 9.19 1.71
CA ALA A 205 19.52 8.18 2.33
C ALA A 205 20.16 7.20 1.32
N ARG A 206 19.89 7.32 0.02
CA ARG A 206 20.67 6.64 -1.04
C ARG A 206 22.13 7.10 -1.09
N THR A 207 22.39 8.33 -0.65
CA THR A 207 23.75 8.87 -0.60
C THR A 207 24.41 8.50 0.72
N LEU A 208 25.67 8.04 0.67
CA LEU A 208 26.41 7.62 1.86
C LEU A 208 26.54 8.77 2.87
N GLU A 209 26.68 10.00 2.38
CA GLU A 209 26.75 11.22 3.19
C GLU A 209 25.50 11.39 4.07
N VAL A 210 24.30 11.35 3.47
CA VAL A 210 23.05 11.50 4.25
C VAL A 210 22.80 10.30 5.15
N LEU A 211 23.09 9.09 4.64
CA LEU A 211 22.89 7.85 5.39
C LEU A 211 23.67 7.84 6.70
N GLN A 212 24.95 8.26 6.66
CA GLN A 212 25.85 8.20 7.81
C GLN A 212 25.84 9.48 8.66
N LEU A 213 25.81 10.65 8.03
CA LEU A 213 26.06 11.93 8.71
C LEU A 213 24.79 12.70 9.04
N ARG A 214 23.66 12.37 8.43
CA ARG A 214 22.40 13.13 8.56
C ARG A 214 21.21 12.24 8.90
N PRO A 215 21.27 11.49 10.02
CA PRO A 215 20.22 10.55 10.41
C PRO A 215 18.84 11.20 10.60
N TRP A 216 18.80 12.47 11.02
CA TRP A 216 17.53 13.19 11.23
C TRP A 216 16.71 13.33 9.94
N VAL A 217 17.32 13.25 8.76
CA VAL A 217 16.63 13.36 7.46
C VAL A 217 15.73 12.18 7.16
N TRP A 218 16.15 10.96 7.49
CA TRP A 218 15.49 9.73 7.04
C TRP A 218 14.97 8.85 8.18
N ILE A 219 15.63 8.84 9.35
CA ILE A 219 15.22 8.02 10.50
C ILE A 219 13.78 8.32 10.94
N PRO A 220 13.33 9.58 11.06
CA PRO A 220 11.95 9.84 11.49
C PRO A 220 10.91 9.18 10.57
N ALA A 221 11.11 9.25 9.24
CA ALA A 221 10.21 8.62 8.29
C ALA A 221 10.27 7.08 8.37
N ALA A 222 11.48 6.51 8.52
CA ALA A 222 11.65 5.06 8.68
C ALA A 222 10.95 4.54 9.94
N VAL A 223 11.07 5.25 11.06
CA VAL A 223 10.40 4.92 12.33
C VAL A 223 8.89 5.01 12.18
N MET A 224 8.37 6.05 11.51
CA MET A 224 6.93 6.16 11.30
C MET A 224 6.36 5.05 10.42
N ILE A 225 7.08 4.63 9.37
CA ILE A 225 6.70 3.46 8.57
C ILE A 225 6.68 2.22 9.46
N LEU A 226 7.75 1.96 10.22
CA LEU A 226 7.86 0.80 11.11
C LEU A 226 6.69 0.74 12.10
N LEU A 227 6.47 1.83 12.86
CA LEU A 227 5.42 1.89 13.87
C LEU A 227 4.03 1.70 13.23
N THR A 228 3.77 2.36 12.11
CA THR A 228 2.46 2.27 11.44
C THR A 228 2.20 0.85 10.93
N VAL A 229 3.19 0.22 10.29
CA VAL A 229 3.05 -1.16 9.78
C VAL A 229 2.86 -2.14 10.95
N LEU A 230 3.60 -1.98 12.05
CA LEU A 230 3.41 -2.80 13.25
C LEU A 230 2.01 -2.65 13.84
N CYS A 231 1.52 -1.41 14.00
CA CYS A 231 0.16 -1.16 14.47
C CYS A 231 -0.89 -1.83 13.58
N ILE A 232 -0.76 -1.69 12.26
CA ILE A 232 -1.68 -2.31 11.28
C ILE A 232 -1.61 -3.84 11.37
N ASN A 233 -0.42 -4.42 11.51
CA ASN A 233 -0.26 -5.87 11.64
C ASN A 233 -0.91 -6.40 12.91
N PHE A 234 -0.69 -5.75 14.07
CA PHE A 234 -1.35 -6.17 15.31
C PHE A 234 -2.87 -6.04 15.26
N ILE A 235 -3.41 -5.01 14.59
CA ILE A 235 -4.86 -4.91 14.34
C ILE A 235 -5.34 -6.09 13.47
N GLY A 236 -4.56 -6.47 12.45
CA GLY A 236 -4.88 -7.60 11.58
C GLY A 236 -4.87 -8.94 12.29
N ASP A 237 -3.87 -9.18 13.13
CA ASP A 237 -3.75 -10.40 13.92
C ASP A 237 -4.90 -10.51 14.93
N GLY A 238 -5.20 -9.43 15.66
CA GLY A 238 -6.34 -9.40 16.58
C GLY A 238 -7.68 -9.64 15.87
N LEU A 239 -7.87 -9.09 14.67
CA LEU A 239 -9.07 -9.34 13.86
C LEU A 239 -9.14 -10.80 13.40
N ARG A 240 -8.02 -11.39 13.00
CA ARG A 240 -7.94 -12.80 12.60
C ARG A 240 -8.31 -13.72 13.77
N ASP A 241 -7.78 -13.45 14.96
CA ASP A 241 -8.02 -14.27 16.15
C ASP A 241 -9.51 -14.29 16.54
N VAL A 242 -10.16 -13.12 16.53
CA VAL A 242 -11.61 -13.03 16.81
C VAL A 242 -12.44 -13.80 15.78
N ILE A 243 -12.05 -13.75 14.51
CA ILE A 243 -12.78 -14.44 13.43
C ILE A 243 -12.55 -15.95 13.48
N ALA A 244 -11.34 -16.40 13.80
CA ALA A 244 -11.02 -17.82 13.94
C ALA A 244 -11.64 -18.46 15.18
N SER A 245 -11.91 -17.68 16.23
CA SER A 245 -12.53 -18.15 17.47
C SER A 245 -14.05 -18.34 17.39
N ARG A 246 -14.68 -18.06 16.24
CA ARG A 246 -16.12 -18.23 15.99
C ARG A 246 -16.38 -19.38 15.03
#